data_AF-A0A140KZB4-F1
#
_entry.id   AF-A0A140KZB4-F1
#
_cell.length_a   1.000
_cell.length_b   1.000
_cell.length_c   1.000
_cell.angle_alpha   90.00
_cell.angle_beta   90.00
_cell.angle_gamma   90.00
#
_symmetry.space_group_name_H-M   'P 1'
#
loop_
_entity.id
_entity.type
_entity.pdbx_description
1 polymer ?
#
loop_
_entity_poly.entity_id
_entity_poly.type
_entity_poly.pdbx_seq_one_letter_code
_entity_poly.pdbx_strand_id
1 'polypeptide(L)' 'MFGMGISFILVGSLFVYGAKLIVRLIPVKKQYTILWIKAVGLLCAVIGTLVLFQGEFPRHLEFLRIF' A
#
# COMPACT_ATOMS: atom_id res chain seq x y z
N MET A 1 -2.19 11.79 -10.66
CA MET A 1 -2.62 10.39 -10.38
C MET A 1 -1.49 9.53 -9.84
N PHE A 2 -0.31 9.56 -10.46
CA PHE A 2 0.88 8.84 -9.99
C PHE A 2 1.20 9.01 -8.50
N GLY A 3 1.24 10.25 -7.99
CA GLY A 3 1.52 10.51 -6.56
C GLY A 3 0.48 9.95 -5.60
N MET A 4 -0.78 9.83 -6.03
CA MET A 4 -1.86 9.20 -5.25
C MET A 4 -1.70 7.67 -5.23
N GLY A 5 -1.25 7.07 -6.34
CA GLY A 5 -0.90 5.65 -6.36
C GLY A 5 0.28 5.33 -5.44
N ILE A 6 1.32 6.18 -5.43
CA ILE A 6 2.46 6.05 -4.52
C ILE A 6 2.02 6.14 -3.06
N SER A 7 1.18 7.10 -2.69
CA SER A 7 0.71 7.23 -1.30
C SER A 7 -0.10 6.01 -0.86
N PHE A 8 -0.96 5.46 -1.73
CA PHE A 8 -1.68 4.22 -1.46
C PHE A 8 -0.75 3.01 -1.30
N ILE A 9 0.28 2.88 -2.14
CA ILE A 9 1.27 1.79 -2.00
C ILE A 9 2.05 1.94 -0.69
N LEU A 10 2.49 3.15 -0.35
CA LEU A 10 3.22 3.39 0.90
C LEU A 10 2.35 3.05 2.11
N VAL A 11 1.12 3.55 2.17
CA VAL A 11 0.20 3.24 3.26
C VAL A 11 -0.12 1.74 3.29
N GLY A 12 -0.46 1.14 2.15
CA GLY A 12 -0.75 -0.30 2.06
C GLY A 12 0.42 -1.17 2.52
N SER A 13 1.64 -0.85 2.10
CA SER A 13 2.85 -1.55 2.54
C SER A 13 3.10 -1.40 4.04
N LEU A 14 2.84 -0.21 4.61
CA LEU A 14 2.96 0.06 6.03
C LEU A 14 1.96 -0.77 6.84
N PHE A 15 0.76 -1.01 6.33
CA PHE A 15 -0.20 -1.93 6.94
C PHE A 15 0.24 -3.41 6.86
N VAL A 16 0.80 -3.85 5.73
CA VAL A 16 1.25 -5.25 5.56
C VAL A 16 2.46 -5.58 6.43
N TYR A 17 3.47 -4.72 6.44
CA TYR A 17 4.72 -4.93 7.19
C TYR A 17 4.60 -4.44 8.64
N GLY A 18 3.89 -3.34 8.87
CA GLY A 18 3.66 -2.74 10.18
C GLY A 18 2.55 -3.39 11.00
N ALA A 19 1.86 -4.42 10.49
CA ALA A 19 0.79 -5.12 11.20
C ALA A 19 1.18 -5.55 12.63
N LYS A 20 2.42 -6.00 12.83
CA LYS A 20 2.94 -6.39 14.17
C LYS A 20 3.04 -5.20 15.13
N LEU A 21 3.36 -4.01 14.60
CA LEU A 21 3.46 -2.76 15.35
C LEU A 21 2.06 -2.22 15.66
N ILE A 22 1.14 -2.30 14.71
CA ILE A 22 -0.28 -1.93 14.88
C ILE A 22 -0.95 -2.78 15.96
N VAL A 23 -0.74 -4.11 15.94
CA VAL A 23 -1.29 -5.02 16.95
C VAL A 23 -0.63 -4.86 18.33
N ARG A 24 0.60 -4.33 18.40
CA ARG A 24 1.20 -3.92 19.67
C ARG A 24 0.56 -2.65 20.24
N LEU A 25 0.22 -1.68 19.39
CA LEU A 25 -0.40 -0.42 19.81
C LEU A 25 -1.88 -0.57 20.14
N ILE A 26 -2.59 -1.46 19.44
CA ILE A 26 -4.01 -1.75 19.66
C ILE A 26 -4.10 -3.21 20.10
N PRO A 27 -4.29 -3.49 21.41
CA PRO A 27 -4.31 -4.85 21.93
C PRO A 27 -5.60 -5.56 21.51
N VAL A 28 -5.61 -6.10 20.29
CA VAL A 28 -6.72 -6.92 19.77
C VAL A 28 -6.40 -8.40 20.01
N LYS A 29 -7.17 -9.06 20.86
CA LYS A 29 -6.92 -10.45 21.33
C LYS A 29 -7.13 -11.56 20.29
N LYS A 30 -7.50 -11.25 19.04
CA LYS A 30 -7.83 -12.27 18.03
C LYS A 30 -6.64 -12.50 17.08
N GLN A 31 -6.15 -13.74 16.99
CA GLN A 31 -5.11 -14.14 16.03
C GLN A 31 -5.46 -13.77 14.58
N TYR A 32 -6.75 -13.84 14.22
CA TYR A 32 -7.22 -13.49 12.89
C TYR A 32 -7.10 -11.99 12.55
N THR A 33 -6.96 -11.11 13.55
CA THR A 33 -6.88 -9.66 13.32
C THR A 33 -5.64 -9.27 12.53
N ILE A 34 -4.50 -9.93 12.75
CA ILE A 34 -3.27 -9.67 11.98
C ILE A 34 -3.50 -9.99 10.50
N LEU A 35 -4.20 -11.09 10.23
CA LEU A 35 -4.47 -11.56 8.87
C LEU A 35 -5.41 -10.59 8.14
N TRP A 36 -6.43 -10.08 8.83
CA TRP A 36 -7.32 -9.03 8.30
C TRP A 36 -6.59 -7.72 8.03
N ILE A 37 -5.73 -7.25 8.95
CA ILE A 37 -4.93 -6.03 8.76
C ILE A 37 -4.04 -6.15 7.52
N LYS A 38 -3.38 -7.30 7.36
CA LYS A 38 -2.56 -7.58 6.16
C LYS A 38 -3.39 -7.63 4.89
N ALA A 39 -4.56 -8.26 4.92
CA ALA A 39 -5.45 -8.34 3.76
C ALA A 39 -5.91 -6.95 3.31
N VAL A 40 -6.31 -6.08 4.26
CA VAL A 40 -6.70 -4.70 3.96
C VAL A 40 -5.52 -3.90 3.40
N GLY A 41 -4.33 -4.01 4.02
CA GLY A 41 -3.12 -3.36 3.51
C GLY A 41 -2.74 -3.82 2.10
N LEU A 42 -2.87 -5.11 1.83
CA LEU A 42 -2.61 -5.68 0.50
C LEU A 42 -3.59 -5.13 -0.54
N LEU A 43 -4.89 -5.10 -0.24
CA LEU A 43 -5.90 -4.52 -1.14
C LEU A 43 -5.60 -3.04 -1.42
N CYS A 44 -5.21 -2.29 -0.41
CA CYS A 44 -4.82 -0.89 -0.54
C CYS A 44 -3.62 -0.72 -1.48
N ALA A 45 -2.60 -1.58 -1.34
CA ALA A 45 -1.42 -1.57 -2.22
C ALA A 45 -1.76 -1.97 -3.67
N VAL A 46 -2.65 -2.96 -3.87
CA VAL A 46 -3.12 -3.36 -5.20
C VAL A 46 -3.86 -2.21 -5.89
N ILE A 47 -4.78 -1.55 -5.18
CA ILE A 47 -5.48 -0.37 -5.71
C ILE A 47 -4.50 0.75 -6.05
N GLY A 48 -3.54 1.04 -5.15
CA GLY A 48 -2.49 2.03 -5.41
C GLY A 48 -1.65 1.72 -6.65
N THR A 49 -1.36 0.44 -6.87
CA THR A 49 -0.63 -0.04 -8.05
C THR A 49 -1.45 0.16 -9.33
N LEU A 50 -2.73 -0.17 -9.32
CA LEU A 50 -3.63 0.07 -10.47
C LEU A 50 -3.74 1.56 -10.80
N VAL A 51 -3.87 2.42 -9.78
CA VAL A 51 -3.91 3.88 -9.95
C VAL A 51 -2.58 4.42 -10.50
N LEU A 52 -1.45 3.79 -10.14
CA LEU A 52 -0.14 4.13 -10.67
C LEU A 52 -0.03 3.84 -12.17
N PHE A 53 -0.53 2.67 -12.60
CA PHE A 53 -0.52 2.29 -14.01
C PHE A 53 -1.54 3.07 -14.86
N GLN A 54 -2.66 3.49 -14.28
CA GLN A 54 -3.66 4.31 -14.97
C GLN A 54 -3.34 5.80 -14.95
N GLY A 55 -2.45 6.24 -14.05
CA GLY A 55 -2.06 7.63 -13.94
C GLY A 55 -1.04 8.03 -14.99
N GLU A 56 -1.12 9.28 -15.46
CA GLU A 56 -0.05 9.89 -16.25
C GLU A 56 1.28 9.77 -15.49
N PHE A 57 2.25 9.09 -16.11
CA PHE A 57 3.60 8.97 -15.58
C PHE A 57 4.21 10.37 -15.52
N PRO A 58 4.82 10.79 -14.40
CA PRO A 58 5.35 12.13 -14.28
C PRO A 58 6.47 12.33 -15.31
N ARG A 59 6.39 13.43 -16.07
CA ARG A 59 7.37 13.77 -17.14
C ARG A 59 8.82 13.74 -16.66
N HIS A 60 9.04 14.09 -15.39
CA HIS A 60 10.37 14.06 -14.78
C HIS A 60 10.92 12.66 -14.54
N LEU A 61 10.10 11.60 -14.58
CA LEU A 61 10.51 10.19 -14.43
C LEU A 61 10.31 9.37 -15.71
N GLU A 62 10.07 10.02 -16.86
CA GLU A 62 9.95 9.33 -18.14
C GLU A 62 11.21 8.53 -18.52
N PHE A 63 12.38 8.93 -18.02
CA PHE A 63 13.63 8.20 -18.23
C PHE A 63 13.66 6.80 -17.56
N LEU A 64 12.80 6.56 -16.57
CA LEU A 64 12.62 5.24 -15.94
C LEU A 64 11.54 4.40 -16.63
N ARG A 65 10.84 4.95 -17.64
CA ARG A 65 9.84 4.20 -18.41
C ARG A 65 10.56 3.22 -19.32
N ILE A 66 10.78 2.00 -18.83
CA ILE A 66 11.25 0.87 -19.65
C ILE A 66 10.02 0.34 -20.41
N PHE A 67 9.76 0.98 -21.56
CA PHE A 67 8.68 0.72 -22.53
C PHE A 67 7.23 0.91 -22.04
#